data_AF-A0A2L0RIU7-F1
#
_entry.id   AF-A0A2L0RIU7-F1
#
_cell.length_a   1.000
_cell.length_b   1.000
_cell.length_c   1.000
_cell.angle_alpha   90.00
_cell.angle_beta   90.00
_cell.angle_gamma   90.00
#
_symmetry.space_group_name_H-M   'P 1'
#
loop_
_entity.id
_entity.type
_entity.pdbx_description
1 polymer ?
#
loop_
_entity_poly.entity_id
_entity_poly.type
_entity_poly.pdbx_seq_one_letter_code
_entity_poly.pdbx_strand_id
1 'polypeptide(L)'
;RMTEAQFINVYDSDLQLNLMPYDYIPPVDIKTEPYIPETAHGPYIQIIEEPKQRGFRFRYECEGPSHGGLPGASSEKNRRTYPTVKINNYVGHARVEVQLVTHSDPPRVHAHSLVGRHCTEKGTCMLDVGPNDLTASFSNLGILHVTKKGVVEILCKRLRDERKRQKGPHSNLTDVEESVCLKEAKELGKVMDLNIVRLKFTAYLQDSNGGFTRALKPVVSNPIYDSKSPNASNLKISRMDKTCGSVLGGDEIF
;
A
#
# COMPACT_ATOMS: atom_id res chain seq x y z
N ARG A 1 44.03 -13.61 -68.36
CA ARG A 1 43.71 -14.84 -69.12
C ARG A 1 43.87 -16.01 -68.16
N MET A 2 42.78 -16.77 -67.91
CA MET A 2 42.70 -18.22 -67.57
C MET A 2 43.55 -18.75 -66.39
N THR A 3 43.16 -19.63 -65.48
CA THR A 3 41.99 -20.48 -65.14
C THR A 3 42.33 -21.20 -63.81
N GLU A 4 41.32 -21.81 -63.16
CA GLU A 4 41.31 -22.83 -62.07
C GLU A 4 42.47 -23.87 -62.04
N ALA A 5 42.80 -24.67 -61.00
CA ALA A 5 42.04 -25.24 -59.85
C ALA A 5 42.94 -25.70 -58.67
N GLN A 6 42.36 -25.67 -57.46
CA GLN A 6 42.35 -26.60 -56.30
C GLN A 6 43.56 -27.51 -55.93
N PHE A 7 43.99 -27.53 -54.64
CA PHE A 7 43.56 -28.50 -53.59
C PHE A 7 44.36 -28.37 -52.25
N ILE A 8 43.60 -28.20 -51.14
CA ILE A 8 43.71 -28.68 -49.73
C ILE A 8 44.88 -28.32 -48.76
N ASN A 9 44.45 -27.62 -47.68
CA ASN A 9 44.74 -27.59 -46.23
C ASN A 9 46.20 -27.73 -45.70
N VAL A 10 46.82 -26.66 -45.19
CA VAL A 10 46.74 -26.04 -43.83
C VAL A 10 47.65 -26.73 -42.79
N TYR A 11 48.91 -26.28 -42.77
CA TYR A 11 49.84 -26.16 -41.62
C TYR A 11 49.30 -25.11 -40.63
N ASP A 12 49.66 -24.93 -39.36
CA ASP A 12 50.47 -25.61 -38.33
C ASP A 12 50.43 -24.68 -37.08
N SER A 13 50.76 -25.22 -35.89
CA SER A 13 51.31 -24.52 -34.70
C SER A 13 50.45 -23.49 -33.92
N ASP A 14 50.20 -23.71 -32.61
CA ASP A 14 51.11 -23.27 -31.52
C ASP A 14 50.49 -23.22 -30.09
N LEU A 15 51.33 -23.67 -29.13
CA LEU A 15 51.56 -23.19 -27.75
C LEU A 15 50.51 -23.25 -26.58
N GLN A 16 50.88 -24.09 -25.58
CA GLN A 16 51.25 -23.73 -24.18
C GLN A 16 50.22 -23.52 -23.03
N LEU A 17 50.62 -24.05 -21.84
CA LEU A 17 50.36 -23.60 -20.44
C LEU A 17 48.99 -23.99 -19.82
N ASN A 18 48.77 -24.25 -18.51
CA ASN A 18 49.58 -24.29 -17.29
C ASN A 18 48.77 -24.88 -16.10
N LEU A 19 49.49 -25.17 -15.00
CA LEU A 19 49.13 -25.61 -13.64
C LEU A 19 47.90 -24.97 -12.92
N MET A 20 47.27 -25.79 -12.04
CA MET A 20 46.32 -25.48 -10.94
C MET A 20 46.82 -24.39 -9.95
N PRO A 21 45.97 -23.57 -9.29
CA PRO A 21 45.55 -23.88 -7.89
C PRO A 21 44.24 -23.22 -7.34
N TYR A 22 43.58 -23.91 -6.38
CA TYR A 22 42.68 -23.42 -5.31
C TYR A 22 41.48 -22.49 -5.64
N ASP A 23 40.26 -23.04 -5.57
CA ASP A 23 39.01 -22.25 -5.52
C ASP A 23 38.81 -21.62 -4.13
N TYR A 24 39.11 -20.33 -4.06
CA TYR A 24 38.73 -19.39 -3.02
C TYR A 24 37.22 -19.18 -3.06
N ILE A 25 36.49 -19.75 -2.08
CA ILE A 25 35.05 -19.48 -1.92
C ILE A 25 34.90 -18.05 -1.39
N PRO A 26 34.25 -17.13 -2.13
CA PRO A 26 34.06 -15.76 -1.66
C PRO A 26 33.07 -15.75 -0.48
N PRO A 27 33.23 -14.83 0.48
CA PRO A 27 32.28 -14.66 1.56
C PRO A 27 30.95 -14.21 0.95
N VAL A 28 29.90 -15.01 1.18
CA VAL A 28 28.54 -14.66 0.80
C VAL A 28 28.12 -13.47 1.65
N ASP A 29 27.99 -12.31 1.03
CA ASP A 29 27.32 -11.15 1.60
C ASP A 29 25.88 -11.57 1.95
N ILE A 30 25.63 -11.88 3.21
CA ILE A 30 24.28 -12.01 3.76
C ILE A 30 23.71 -10.59 3.76
N LYS A 31 23.11 -10.20 2.64
CA LYS A 31 22.18 -9.07 2.57
C LYS A 31 21.06 -9.41 3.55
N THR A 32 21.04 -8.75 4.70
CA THR A 32 19.91 -8.75 5.62
C THR A 32 18.70 -8.21 4.87
N GLU A 33 17.81 -9.10 4.42
CA GLU A 33 16.50 -8.71 3.93
C GLU A 33 15.72 -8.05 5.07
N PRO A 34 15.05 -6.91 4.84
CA PRO A 34 14.21 -6.25 5.84
C PRO A 34 12.88 -6.97 6.09
N TYR A 35 12.72 -8.19 5.57
CA TYR A 35 11.48 -8.93 5.54
C TYR A 35 11.71 -10.32 6.12
N ILE A 36 11.00 -10.65 7.20
CA ILE A 36 11.08 -12.00 7.78
C ILE A 36 10.43 -12.95 6.78
N PRO A 37 11.16 -13.95 6.23
CA PRO A 37 10.57 -14.92 5.31
C PRO A 37 9.38 -15.64 5.99
N GLU A 38 8.28 -15.79 5.26
CA GLU A 38 7.09 -16.54 5.68
C GLU A 38 7.50 -18.00 5.94
N THR A 39 7.88 -18.30 7.18
CA THR A 39 7.85 -19.67 7.69
C THR A 39 6.40 -20.02 7.98
N ALA A 40 5.97 -21.27 7.76
CA ALA A 40 4.58 -21.70 7.94
C ALA A 40 4.00 -21.42 9.35
N HIS A 41 4.86 -21.09 10.33
CA HIS A 41 4.52 -20.78 11.71
C HIS A 41 4.99 -19.38 12.18
N GLY A 42 5.49 -18.53 11.27
CA GLY A 42 6.00 -17.20 11.61
C GLY A 42 4.92 -16.21 12.03
N PRO A 43 5.33 -15.06 12.63
CA PRO A 43 4.41 -13.98 12.97
C PRO A 43 3.79 -13.38 11.70
N TYR A 44 2.48 -13.14 11.73
CA TYR A 44 1.75 -12.53 10.61
C TYR A 44 0.68 -11.57 11.10
N ILE A 45 0.34 -10.60 10.27
CA ILE A 45 -0.76 -9.67 10.51
C ILE A 45 -2.00 -10.12 9.75
N GLN A 46 -3.17 -10.00 10.37
CA GLN A 46 -4.46 -10.36 9.79
C GLN A 46 -5.47 -9.24 10.04
N ILE A 47 -6.31 -8.95 9.04
CA ILE A 47 -7.46 -8.06 9.21
C ILE A 47 -8.58 -8.86 9.87
N ILE A 48 -9.04 -8.40 11.04
CA ILE A 48 -10.14 -9.04 11.79
C ILE A 48 -11.47 -8.31 11.59
N GLU A 49 -11.43 -7.02 11.29
CA GLU A 49 -12.58 -6.20 10.91
C GLU A 49 -12.17 -5.34 9.71
N GLU A 50 -12.75 -5.64 8.55
CA GLU A 50 -12.53 -4.87 7.32
C GLU A 50 -13.14 -3.46 7.44
N PRO A 51 -12.65 -2.44 6.71
CA PRO A 51 -13.32 -1.17 6.60
C PRO A 51 -14.63 -1.30 5.82
N LYS A 52 -15.61 -0.47 6.16
CA LYS A 52 -16.85 -0.38 5.39
C LYS A 52 -16.56 0.12 3.99
N GLN A 53 -16.92 -0.67 2.98
CA GLN A 53 -16.60 -0.35 1.60
C GLN A 53 -17.34 0.88 1.08
N ARG A 54 -18.61 1.09 1.47
CA ARG A 54 -19.46 2.17 0.93
C ARG A 54 -20.11 3.00 2.03
N GLY A 55 -20.48 4.23 1.68
CA GLY A 55 -21.17 5.17 2.58
C GLY A 55 -20.24 6.03 3.44
N PHE A 56 -18.93 5.83 3.36
CA PHE A 56 -17.96 6.76 3.94
C PHE A 56 -17.65 7.90 2.96
N ARG A 57 -17.51 9.13 3.46
CA ARG A 57 -17.24 10.32 2.62
C ARG A 57 -15.79 10.75 2.80
N PHE A 58 -15.07 10.90 1.69
CA PHE A 58 -13.75 11.54 1.72
C PHE A 58 -13.95 13.05 1.82
N ARG A 59 -13.07 13.72 2.57
CA ARG A 59 -13.27 15.12 2.96
C ARG A 59 -12.15 15.99 2.43
N TYR A 60 -12.48 17.14 1.86
CA TYR A 60 -11.46 18.14 1.53
C TYR A 60 -10.93 18.81 2.79
N GLU A 61 -9.72 19.34 2.71
CA GLU A 61 -9.07 20.08 3.81
C GLU A 61 -9.94 21.24 4.31
N CYS A 62 -10.59 21.96 3.40
CA CYS A 62 -11.47 23.08 3.71
C CYS A 62 -12.75 22.69 4.48
N GLU A 63 -13.09 21.40 4.57
CA GLU A 63 -14.23 20.94 5.37
C GLU A 63 -13.91 20.81 6.86
N GLY A 64 -12.63 20.84 7.24
CA GLY A 64 -12.17 20.64 8.62
C GLY A 64 -12.12 19.16 9.06
N PRO A 65 -11.60 18.86 10.27
CA PRO A 65 -11.23 17.50 10.68
C PRO A 65 -12.36 16.65 11.31
N SER A 66 -13.48 17.25 11.73
CA SER A 66 -14.43 16.63 12.67
C SER A 66 -15.64 15.92 12.03
N HIS A 67 -15.43 15.14 10.96
CA HIS A 67 -16.54 14.50 10.20
C HIS A 67 -16.85 13.04 10.56
N GLY A 68 -16.20 12.52 11.61
CA GLY A 68 -16.31 11.12 12.02
C GLY A 68 -15.29 10.19 11.35
N GLY A 69 -15.04 9.04 11.98
CA GLY A 69 -14.07 8.04 11.52
C GLY A 69 -14.69 7.01 10.57
N LEU A 70 -13.82 6.38 9.78
CA LEU A 70 -14.11 5.27 8.89
C LEU A 70 -14.65 4.09 9.72
N PRO A 71 -15.90 3.68 9.51
CA PRO A 71 -16.47 2.55 10.23
C PRO A 71 -15.92 1.22 9.70
N GLY A 72 -16.01 0.19 10.54
CA GLY A 72 -15.82 -1.20 10.14
C GLY A 72 -16.99 -1.71 9.29
N ALA A 73 -16.77 -2.80 8.56
CA ALA A 73 -17.75 -3.45 7.70
C ALA A 73 -18.98 -3.95 8.46
N SER A 74 -18.79 -4.46 9.68
CA SER A 74 -19.86 -4.93 10.58
C SER A 74 -20.46 -3.82 11.46
N SER A 75 -20.08 -2.56 11.22
CA SER A 75 -20.49 -1.43 12.05
C SER A 75 -21.95 -1.06 11.82
N GLU A 76 -22.71 -1.08 12.92
CA GLU A 76 -24.15 -0.81 12.98
C GLU A 76 -24.44 0.43 13.85
N LYS A 77 -25.68 0.95 13.80
CA LYS A 77 -26.09 2.18 14.52
C LYS A 77 -25.81 2.12 16.03
N ASN A 78 -26.06 0.96 16.63
CA ASN A 78 -25.94 0.74 18.08
C ASN A 78 -24.64 0.01 18.47
N ARG A 79 -23.89 -0.51 17.50
CA ARG A 79 -22.64 -1.25 17.72
C ARG A 79 -21.61 -0.81 16.70
N ARG A 80 -20.85 0.23 17.08
CA ARG A 80 -19.81 0.79 16.21
C ARG A 80 -18.57 -0.10 16.25
N THR A 81 -18.22 -0.66 15.10
CA THR A 81 -16.93 -1.31 14.87
C THR A 81 -16.06 -0.44 13.97
N TYR A 82 -14.77 -0.76 13.92
CA TYR A 82 -13.74 0.01 13.22
C TYR A 82 -12.73 -0.92 12.56
N PRO A 83 -12.03 -0.47 11.50
CA PRO A 83 -10.98 -1.26 10.88
C PRO A 83 -9.98 -1.74 11.95
N THR A 84 -9.84 -3.05 12.06
CA THR A 84 -9.06 -3.68 13.14
C THR A 84 -8.22 -4.81 12.59
N VAL A 85 -6.96 -4.86 13.02
CA VAL A 85 -6.00 -5.90 12.65
C VAL A 85 -5.42 -6.55 13.90
N LYS A 86 -4.99 -7.79 13.76
CA LYS A 86 -4.37 -8.58 14.82
C LYS A 86 -3.05 -9.16 14.33
N ILE A 87 -2.01 -9.07 15.16
CA ILE A 87 -0.75 -9.79 14.94
C ILE A 87 -0.86 -11.14 15.64
N ASN A 88 -0.67 -12.21 14.88
CA ASN A 88 -0.72 -13.59 15.36
C ASN A 88 0.70 -14.18 15.43
N ASN A 89 0.86 -15.25 16.21
CA ASN A 89 2.13 -15.97 16.40
C ASN A 89 3.29 -15.07 16.85
N TYR A 90 2.99 -14.05 17.67
CA TYR A 90 3.97 -13.16 18.26
C TYR A 90 3.58 -12.85 19.70
N VAL A 91 4.57 -12.61 20.55
CA VAL A 91 4.41 -12.11 21.93
C VAL A 91 5.46 -11.03 22.12
N GLY A 92 5.03 -9.85 22.55
CA GLY A 92 5.89 -8.67 22.68
C GLY A 92 5.21 -7.40 22.18
N HIS A 93 5.97 -6.31 22.06
CA HIS A 93 5.45 -5.07 21.52
C HIS A 93 5.56 -5.04 19.99
N ALA A 94 4.57 -4.44 19.34
CA ALA A 94 4.58 -4.21 17.91
C ALA A 94 3.98 -2.85 17.58
N ARG A 95 4.41 -2.28 16.45
CA ARG A 95 3.87 -1.05 15.87
C ARG A 95 3.15 -1.38 14.58
N VAL A 96 1.89 -1.00 14.46
CA VAL A 96 1.08 -1.16 13.25
C VAL A 96 0.99 0.19 12.54
N GLU A 97 1.50 0.25 11.32
CA GLU A 97 1.37 1.39 10.40
C GLU A 97 0.25 1.12 9.39
N VAL A 98 -0.56 2.14 9.12
CA VAL A 98 -1.60 2.14 8.09
C VAL A 98 -1.31 3.23 7.08
N GLN A 99 -1.33 2.87 5.80
CA GLN A 99 -1.20 3.81 4.69
C GLN A 99 -2.30 3.59 3.65
N LEU A 100 -2.64 4.65 2.92
CA LEU A 100 -3.56 4.56 1.78
C LEU A 100 -2.80 4.10 0.53
N VAL A 101 -3.36 3.10 -0.14
CA VAL A 101 -2.86 2.59 -1.42
C VAL A 101 -3.94 2.59 -2.49
N THR A 102 -3.51 2.49 -3.74
CA THR A 102 -4.39 2.34 -4.90
C THR A 102 -5.24 1.08 -4.80
N HIS A 103 -6.40 1.10 -5.45
CA HIS A 103 -7.26 -0.08 -5.53
C HIS A 103 -6.68 -1.18 -6.45
N SER A 104 -5.90 -0.78 -7.47
CA SER A 104 -5.27 -1.67 -8.44
C SER A 104 -4.14 -2.50 -7.85
N ASP A 105 -3.95 -3.71 -8.37
CA ASP A 105 -2.81 -4.57 -8.06
C ASP A 105 -1.69 -4.40 -9.13
N PRO A 106 -0.41 -4.31 -8.73
CA PRO A 106 0.08 -4.25 -7.35
C PRO A 106 -0.28 -2.90 -6.66
N PRO A 107 -0.53 -2.92 -5.34
CA PRO A 107 -0.92 -1.74 -4.59
C PRO A 107 0.23 -0.72 -4.54
N ARG A 108 -0.04 0.50 -5.01
CA ARG A 108 0.91 1.64 -5.01
C ARG A 108 0.43 2.73 -4.05
N VAL A 109 1.29 3.67 -3.68
CA VAL A 109 0.91 4.81 -2.83
C VAL A 109 -0.28 5.58 -3.42
N HIS A 110 -1.25 5.93 -2.58
CA HIS A 110 -2.35 6.80 -2.99
C HIS A 110 -1.96 8.29 -2.87
N ALA A 111 -2.75 9.22 -3.40
CA ALA A 111 -2.55 10.67 -3.18
C ALA A 111 -3.26 11.18 -1.91
N HIS A 112 -4.46 10.68 -1.63
CA HIS A 112 -5.21 10.98 -0.39
C HIS A 112 -4.44 10.62 0.87
N SER A 113 -4.64 11.36 1.95
CA SER A 113 -3.97 11.15 3.25
C SER A 113 -4.92 10.58 4.29
N LEU A 114 -4.43 9.73 5.19
CA LEU A 114 -5.16 9.43 6.41
C LEU A 114 -5.01 10.58 7.40
N VAL A 115 -6.09 10.93 8.07
CA VAL A 115 -6.14 11.94 9.12
C VAL A 115 -6.84 11.36 10.34
N GLY A 116 -6.50 11.82 11.54
CA GLY A 116 -7.05 11.22 12.75
C GLY A 116 -6.14 11.35 13.95
N ARG A 117 -6.53 10.73 15.07
CA ARG A 117 -5.82 10.82 16.35
C ARG A 117 -4.37 10.30 16.29
N HIS A 118 -4.15 9.22 15.54
CA HIS A 118 -2.87 8.51 15.48
C HIS A 118 -2.15 8.71 14.14
N CYS A 119 -2.51 9.76 13.41
CA CYS A 119 -2.04 10.01 12.05
C CYS A 119 -0.98 11.10 12.03
N THR A 120 0.03 10.90 11.19
CA THR A 120 1.12 11.84 10.97
C THR A 120 0.78 12.81 9.85
N GLU A 121 1.53 13.92 9.76
CA GLU A 121 1.44 14.88 8.65
C GLU A 121 1.74 14.25 7.28
N LYS A 122 2.38 13.08 7.25
CA LYS A 122 2.69 12.34 6.03
C LYS A 122 1.48 11.54 5.49
N GLY A 123 0.37 11.51 6.22
CA GLY A 123 -0.84 10.80 5.82
C GLY A 123 -0.82 9.29 6.11
N THR A 124 0.06 8.85 7.01
CA THR A 124 0.08 7.49 7.59
C THR A 124 -0.33 7.53 9.05
N CYS A 125 -0.93 6.45 9.56
CA CYS A 125 -1.29 6.35 10.98
C CYS A 125 -0.57 5.19 11.65
N MET A 126 -0.11 5.38 12.88
CA MET A 126 0.67 4.39 13.62
C MET A 126 0.08 4.14 15.01
N LEU A 127 -0.03 2.88 15.39
CA LEU A 127 -0.49 2.47 16.71
C LEU A 127 0.45 1.41 17.29
N ASP A 128 0.87 1.60 18.54
CA ASP A 128 1.68 0.64 19.27
C ASP A 128 0.76 -0.30 20.06
N VAL A 129 1.01 -1.61 19.99
CA VAL A 129 0.24 -2.69 20.62
C VAL A 129 1.16 -3.67 21.35
N GLY A 130 0.59 -4.52 22.20
CA GLY A 130 1.32 -5.47 23.05
C GLY A 130 1.57 -4.97 24.48
N PRO A 131 2.13 -5.83 25.36
CA PRO A 131 2.61 -7.17 25.07
C PRO A 131 1.51 -8.25 25.07
N ASN A 132 0.39 -8.00 25.74
CA ASN A 132 -0.69 -8.99 25.93
C ASN A 132 -1.77 -8.93 24.85
N ASP A 133 -2.13 -7.72 24.41
CA ASP A 133 -3.09 -7.52 23.33
C ASP A 133 -2.39 -6.96 22.09
N LEU A 134 -2.31 -7.78 21.05
CA LEU A 134 -1.70 -7.47 19.76
C LEU A 134 -2.75 -7.07 18.72
N THR A 135 -3.88 -6.53 19.19
CA THR A 135 -4.99 -6.04 18.37
C THR A 135 -4.90 -4.52 18.21
N ALA A 136 -4.79 -4.05 16.98
CA ALA A 136 -4.78 -2.62 16.64
C ALA A 136 -6.11 -2.22 16.00
N SER A 137 -6.88 -1.36 16.69
CA SER A 137 -8.16 -0.83 16.19
C SER A 137 -8.06 0.67 15.89
N PHE A 138 -8.60 1.09 14.74
CA PHE A 138 -8.43 2.44 14.23
C PHE A 138 -9.77 3.20 14.16
N SER A 139 -10.24 3.72 15.31
CA SER A 139 -11.58 4.30 15.45
C SER A 139 -11.80 5.70 14.87
N ASN A 140 -10.73 6.44 14.61
CA ASN A 140 -10.77 7.85 14.24
C ASN A 140 -10.03 8.14 12.92
N LEU A 141 -10.11 7.22 11.95
CA LEU A 141 -9.52 7.41 10.63
C LEU A 141 -10.45 8.21 9.71
N GLY A 142 -10.03 9.40 9.30
CA GLY A 142 -10.57 10.14 8.17
C GLY A 142 -9.72 9.92 6.92
N ILE A 143 -10.31 10.16 5.75
CA ILE A 143 -9.61 10.19 4.47
C ILE A 143 -9.68 11.63 3.94
N LEU A 144 -8.53 12.28 3.91
CA LEU A 144 -8.35 13.62 3.35
C LEU A 144 -8.24 13.51 1.83
N HIS A 145 -9.25 14.07 1.15
CA HIS A 145 -9.36 14.12 -0.29
C HIS A 145 -8.44 15.22 -0.85
N VAL A 146 -7.54 14.80 -1.74
CA VAL A 146 -6.63 15.66 -2.50
C VAL A 146 -7.27 16.06 -3.82
N THR A 147 -7.19 17.35 -4.18
CA THR A 147 -7.67 17.83 -5.47
C THR A 147 -6.80 17.32 -6.62
N LYS A 148 -7.40 17.13 -7.81
CA LYS A 148 -6.70 16.63 -9.00
C LYS A 148 -5.42 17.40 -9.35
N LYS A 149 -5.38 18.72 -9.06
CA LYS A 149 -4.20 19.56 -9.31
C LYS A 149 -3.00 19.22 -8.42
N GLY A 150 -3.23 18.79 -7.17
CA GLY A 150 -2.17 18.49 -6.20
C GLY A 150 -1.67 17.04 -6.22
N VAL A 151 -2.30 16.15 -7.00
CA VAL A 151 -1.99 14.71 -7.01
C VAL A 151 -0.52 14.42 -7.30
N VAL A 152 0.03 14.98 -8.38
CA VAL A 152 1.39 14.66 -8.83
C VAL A 152 2.44 15.10 -7.82
N GLU A 153 2.29 16.27 -7.22
CA GLU A 153 3.20 16.79 -6.20
C GLU A 153 3.24 15.87 -4.97
N ILE A 154 2.06 15.48 -4.48
CA ILE A 154 1.94 14.62 -3.31
C ILE A 154 2.49 13.23 -3.59
N LEU A 155 2.22 12.65 -4.76
CA LEU A 155 2.77 11.35 -5.15
C LEU A 155 4.29 11.40 -5.27
N CYS A 156 4.86 12.47 -5.82
CA CYS A 156 6.30 12.65 -5.89
C CYS A 156 6.93 12.62 -4.48
N LYS A 157 6.34 13.34 -3.51
CA LYS A 157 6.80 13.34 -2.12
C LYS A 157 6.71 11.94 -1.48
N ARG A 158 5.61 11.20 -1.71
CA ARG A 158 5.41 9.85 -1.15
C ARG A 158 6.39 8.84 -1.72
N LEU A 159 6.61 8.85 -3.04
CA LEU A 159 7.57 7.96 -3.71
C LEU A 159 9.01 8.23 -3.24
N ARG A 160 9.38 9.51 -3.06
CA ARG A 160 10.67 9.88 -2.47
C ARG A 160 10.82 9.32 -1.06
N ASP A 161 9.80 9.45 -0.22
CA ASP A 161 9.81 8.95 1.16
C ASP A 161 9.89 7.41 1.21
N GLU A 162 9.24 6.68 0.31
CA GLU A 162 9.39 5.21 0.20
C GLU A 162 10.82 4.82 -0.21
N ARG A 163 11.39 5.50 -1.20
CA ARG A 163 12.76 5.21 -1.69
C ARG A 163 13.84 5.51 -0.65
N LYS A 164 13.66 6.59 0.12
CA LYS A 164 14.54 6.92 1.26
C LYS A 164 14.48 5.84 2.34
N ARG A 165 13.29 5.32 2.67
CA ARG A 165 13.14 4.20 3.63
C ARG A 165 13.88 2.95 3.17
N GLN A 166 13.88 2.65 1.87
CA GLN A 166 14.59 1.48 1.33
C GLN A 166 16.13 1.62 1.37
N LYS A 167 16.65 2.85 1.23
CA LYS A 167 18.10 3.12 1.28
C LYS A 167 18.65 3.32 2.69
N GLY A 168 17.78 3.60 3.66
CA GLY A 168 18.13 3.87 5.05
C GLY A 168 18.32 5.36 5.39
N PRO A 169 18.47 5.70 6.68
CA PRO A 169 18.37 7.08 7.18
C PRO A 169 19.46 8.05 6.68
N HIS A 170 20.59 7.53 6.19
CA HIS A 170 21.80 8.31 5.90
C HIS A 170 22.09 8.50 4.40
N SER A 171 21.18 8.08 3.52
CA SER A 171 21.37 8.19 2.07
C SER A 171 20.43 9.22 1.46
N ASN A 172 21.00 10.29 0.90
CA ASN A 172 20.25 11.24 0.08
C ASN A 172 19.92 10.65 -1.29
N LEU A 173 18.80 11.05 -1.86
CA LEU A 173 18.43 10.71 -3.23
C LEU A 173 19.32 11.50 -4.19
N THR A 174 19.77 10.86 -5.27
CA THR A 174 20.49 11.57 -6.34
C THR A 174 19.49 12.27 -7.27
N ASP A 175 19.94 13.29 -8.01
CA ASP A 175 19.09 14.02 -8.97
C ASP A 175 18.42 13.09 -9.99
N VAL A 176 19.13 12.03 -10.40
CA VAL A 176 18.60 10.98 -11.29
C VAL A 176 17.41 10.28 -10.64
N GLU A 177 17.50 9.90 -9.37
CA GLU A 177 16.40 9.23 -8.67
C GLU A 177 15.22 10.15 -8.41
N GLU A 178 15.47 11.43 -8.13
CA GLU A 178 14.41 12.42 -8.03
C GLU A 178 13.63 12.57 -9.34
N SER A 179 14.34 12.57 -10.47
CA SER A 179 13.73 12.64 -11.80
C SER A 179 12.89 11.40 -12.12
N VAL A 180 13.35 10.22 -11.69
CA VAL A 180 12.60 8.95 -11.81
C VAL A 180 11.33 8.99 -10.98
N CYS A 181 11.41 9.45 -9.72
CA CYS A 181 10.23 9.58 -8.85
C CYS A 181 9.20 10.54 -9.44
N LEU A 182 9.65 11.65 -10.05
CA LEU A 182 8.75 12.61 -10.69
C LEU A 182 8.07 12.00 -11.94
N LYS A 183 8.81 11.25 -12.76
CA LYS A 183 8.25 10.56 -13.92
C LYS A 183 7.20 9.54 -13.49
N GLU A 184 7.51 8.75 -12.48
CA GLU A 184 6.58 7.76 -11.92
C GLU A 184 5.33 8.42 -11.32
N ALA A 185 5.48 9.52 -10.57
CA ALA A 185 4.37 10.27 -10.01
C ALA A 185 3.43 10.81 -11.09
N LYS A 186 3.97 11.27 -12.23
CA LYS A 186 3.18 11.73 -13.38
C LYS A 186 2.38 10.59 -14.01
N GLU A 187 2.99 9.43 -14.22
CA GLU A 187 2.28 8.27 -14.79
C GLU A 187 1.23 7.72 -13.84
N LEU A 188 1.56 7.59 -12.55
CA LEU A 188 0.62 7.15 -11.53
C LEU A 188 -0.55 8.12 -11.39
N GLY A 189 -0.29 9.43 -11.41
CA GLY A 189 -1.32 10.46 -11.31
C GLY A 189 -2.34 10.47 -12.46
N LYS A 190 -1.97 9.96 -13.65
CA LYS A 190 -2.90 9.85 -14.80
C LYS A 190 -3.94 8.75 -14.61
N VAL A 191 -3.54 7.63 -14.00
CA VAL A 191 -4.37 6.42 -13.85
C VAL A 191 -4.99 6.28 -12.47
N MET A 192 -4.63 7.14 -11.52
CA MET A 192 -5.12 7.09 -10.14
C MET A 192 -6.60 7.43 -10.05
N ASP A 193 -7.38 6.52 -9.47
CA ASP A 193 -8.79 6.78 -9.13
C ASP A 193 -8.91 7.44 -7.76
N LEU A 194 -9.32 8.71 -7.73
CA LEU A 194 -9.52 9.47 -6.51
C LEU A 194 -10.79 9.09 -5.73
N ASN A 195 -11.62 8.20 -6.28
CA ASN A 195 -12.88 7.77 -5.66
C ASN A 195 -12.73 6.45 -4.89
N ILE A 196 -11.60 5.73 -5.03
CA ILE A 196 -11.42 4.40 -4.45
C ILE A 196 -10.03 4.28 -3.85
N VAL A 197 -9.96 3.87 -2.58
CA VAL A 197 -8.71 3.61 -1.87
C VAL A 197 -8.74 2.25 -1.18
N ARG A 198 -7.57 1.73 -0.82
CA ARG A 198 -7.44 0.57 0.09
C ARG A 198 -6.53 0.95 1.26
N LEU A 199 -6.71 0.30 2.41
CA LEU A 199 -5.80 0.42 3.55
C LEU A 199 -4.74 -0.67 3.46
N LYS A 200 -3.47 -0.31 3.52
CA LYS A 200 -2.36 -1.25 3.69
C LYS A 200 -1.88 -1.17 5.13
N PHE A 201 -1.93 -2.30 5.83
CA PHE A 201 -1.43 -2.46 7.19
C PHE A 201 -0.06 -3.13 7.15
N THR A 202 0.93 -2.47 7.75
CA THR A 202 2.29 -3.01 7.93
C THR A 202 2.57 -3.10 9.42
N ALA A 203 2.90 -4.29 9.91
CA ALA A 203 3.32 -4.47 11.31
C ALA A 203 4.85 -4.50 11.39
N TYR A 204 5.39 -3.82 12.40
CA TYR A 204 6.80 -3.80 12.76
C TYR A 204 6.95 -4.37 14.17
N LEU A 205 7.70 -5.44 14.32
CA LEU A 205 7.98 -6.08 15.61
C LEU A 205 9.14 -5.38 16.31
N GLN A 206 9.10 -5.37 17.65
CA GLN A 206 10.20 -4.84 18.45
C GLN A 206 11.44 -5.74 18.33
N ASP A 207 12.60 -5.12 18.14
CA ASP A 207 13.92 -5.74 18.16
C ASP A 207 14.53 -5.75 19.57
N SER A 208 15.72 -6.35 19.71
CA SER A 208 16.45 -6.43 20.98
C SER A 208 16.86 -5.06 21.54
N ASN A 209 16.94 -4.04 20.69
CA ASN A 209 17.34 -2.68 21.05
C ASN A 209 16.12 -1.80 21.38
N GLY A 210 14.92 -2.39 21.39
CA GLY A 210 13.65 -1.72 21.65
C GLY A 210 13.06 -0.99 20.45
N GLY A 211 13.71 -1.03 19.28
CA GLY A 211 13.25 -0.40 18.04
C GLY A 211 12.27 -1.27 17.26
N PHE A 212 11.40 -0.65 16.47
CA PHE A 212 10.44 -1.37 15.61
C PHE A 212 11.00 -1.52 14.18
N THR A 213 11.95 -2.43 14.00
CA THR A 213 12.71 -2.57 12.74
C THR A 213 12.30 -3.78 11.91
N ARG A 214 11.63 -4.78 12.51
CA ARG A 214 11.31 -6.05 11.86
C ARG A 214 9.92 -6.02 11.23
N ALA A 215 9.84 -5.72 9.93
CA ALA A 215 8.57 -5.63 9.21
C ALA A 215 8.00 -7.02 8.85
N LEU A 216 6.69 -7.18 9.03
CA LEU A 216 5.91 -8.33 8.55
C LEU A 216 5.34 -8.09 7.15
N LYS A 217 4.82 -9.15 6.52
CA LYS A 217 4.01 -9.07 5.31
C LYS A 217 2.88 -8.06 5.47
N PRO A 218 2.83 -7.00 4.63
CA PRO A 218 1.70 -6.10 4.70
C PRO A 218 0.45 -6.79 4.18
N VAL A 219 -0.69 -6.50 4.81
CA VAL A 219 -2.01 -6.93 4.35
C VAL A 219 -2.80 -5.73 3.84
N VAL A 220 -3.57 -5.92 2.78
CA VAL A 220 -4.33 -4.84 2.13
C VAL A 220 -5.81 -5.13 2.25
N SER A 221 -6.57 -4.15 2.75
CA SER A 221 -8.00 -4.25 2.96
C SER A 221 -8.79 -4.33 1.65
N ASN A 222 -10.08 -4.57 1.81
CA ASN A 222 -11.08 -4.30 0.78
C ASN A 222 -11.11 -2.83 0.37
N PRO A 223 -11.54 -2.52 -0.87
CA PRO A 223 -11.65 -1.15 -1.36
C PRO A 223 -12.73 -0.36 -0.63
N ILE A 224 -12.39 0.89 -0.34
CA ILE A 224 -13.25 1.91 0.25
C ILE A 224 -13.58 2.91 -0.85
N TYR A 225 -14.85 3.12 -1.09
CA TYR A 225 -15.35 4.01 -2.12
C TYR A 225 -15.90 5.30 -1.51
N ASP A 226 -15.57 6.43 -2.12
CA ASP A 226 -16.09 7.73 -1.73
C ASP A 226 -17.60 7.79 -2.01
N SER A 227 -18.40 7.95 -0.95
CA SER A 227 -19.85 8.12 -1.06
C SER A 227 -20.28 9.38 -1.81
N LYS A 228 -19.38 10.36 -2.00
CA LYS A 228 -19.63 11.53 -2.85
C LYS A 228 -19.34 11.27 -4.33
N SER A 229 -18.74 10.14 -4.68
CA SER A 229 -18.54 9.76 -6.07
C SER A 229 -19.86 9.31 -6.71
N PRO A 230 -20.19 9.77 -7.92
CA PRO A 230 -21.42 9.37 -8.62
C PRO A 230 -21.58 7.84 -8.73
N ASN A 231 -20.49 7.15 -9.04
CA ASN A 231 -20.48 5.70 -9.30
C ASN A 231 -20.45 4.86 -8.01
N ALA A 232 -20.26 5.50 -6.85
CA ALA A 232 -20.10 4.80 -5.58
C ALA A 232 -21.05 5.21 -4.47
N SER A 233 -21.90 6.20 -4.72
CA SER A 233 -22.95 6.62 -3.81
C SER A 233 -23.86 5.45 -3.41
N ASN A 234 -24.33 5.47 -2.15
CA ASN A 234 -25.38 4.53 -1.74
C ASN A 234 -26.68 4.94 -2.41
N LEU A 235 -27.29 4.02 -3.14
CA LEU A 235 -28.58 4.26 -3.79
C LEU A 235 -29.64 4.49 -2.71
N LYS A 236 -30.35 5.62 -2.82
CA LYS A 236 -31.43 6.00 -1.91
C LYS A 236 -32.54 6.69 -2.70
N ILE A 237 -33.74 6.11 -2.63
CA ILE A 237 -34.94 6.80 -3.09
C ILE A 237 -35.24 7.91 -2.09
N SER A 238 -35.13 9.16 -2.53
CA SER A 238 -35.29 10.32 -1.66
C SER A 238 -36.76 10.65 -1.41
N ARG A 239 -37.58 10.48 -2.45
CA ARG A 239 -39.03 10.66 -2.44
C ARG A 239 -39.63 9.83 -3.56
N MET A 240 -40.89 9.47 -3.41
CA MET A 240 -41.74 8.93 -4.47
C MET A 240 -43.00 9.78 -4.49
N ASP A 241 -43.57 9.99 -5.67
CA ASP A 241 -44.85 10.70 -5.82
C ASP A 241 -46.03 9.92 -5.20
N LYS A 242 -46.01 8.59 -5.31
CA LYS A 242 -47.02 7.67 -4.78
C LYS A 242 -46.39 6.51 -4.02
N THR A 243 -47.10 6.07 -2.98
CA THR A 243 -46.72 4.90 -2.15
C THR A 243 -47.76 3.77 -2.21
N CYS A 244 -48.79 3.93 -3.04
CA CYS A 244 -49.82 2.95 -3.34
C CYS A 244 -50.15 2.99 -4.84
N GLY A 245 -50.74 1.91 -5.35
CA GLY A 245 -51.14 1.78 -6.75
C GLY A 245 -52.13 0.63 -6.97
N SER A 246 -52.68 0.58 -8.18
CA SER A 246 -53.60 -0.45 -8.67
C SER A 246 -52.94 -1.84 -8.67
N VAL A 247 -53.71 -2.86 -8.27
CA VAL A 247 -53.27 -4.27 -8.30
C VAL A 247 -52.99 -4.78 -9.72
N LEU A 248 -53.53 -4.11 -10.75
CA LEU A 248 -53.31 -4.44 -12.15
C LEU A 248 -51.96 -3.93 -12.68
N GLY A 249 -51.26 -3.07 -11.92
CA GLY A 249 -50.07 -2.35 -12.39
C GLY A 249 -50.41 -1.28 -13.45
N GLY A 250 -49.37 -0.71 -14.05
CA GLY A 250 -49.49 0.35 -15.07
C GLY A 250 -49.55 1.77 -14.53
N ASP A 251 -49.56 1.95 -13.21
CA ASP A 251 -49.48 3.28 -12.59
C ASP A 251 -48.09 3.88 -12.80
N GLU A 252 -48.07 5.09 -13.36
CA GLU A 252 -46.85 5.88 -13.47
C GLU A 252 -46.43 6.41 -12.09
N ILE A 253 -45.14 6.24 -11.76
CA ILE A 253 -44.48 6.60 -10.50
C ILE A 253 -43.24 7.43 -10.82
N PHE A 254 -43.04 8.51 -10.07
CA PHE A 254 -41.92 9.45 -10.20
C PHE A 254 -41.07 9.54 -8.94
#